data_AF-A0A6I3GTZ8-F1
#
_entry.id   AF-A0A6I3GTZ8-F1
#
_cell.length_a   1.000
_cell.length_b   1.000
_cell.length_c   1.000
_cell.angle_alpha   90.00
_cell.angle_beta   90.00
_cell.angle_gamma   90.00
#
_symmetry.space_group_name_H-M   'P 1'
#
loop_
_entity.id
_entity.type
_entity.pdbx_description
1 polymer ?
#
loop_
_entity_poly.entity_id
_entity_poly.type
_entity_poly.pdbx_seq_one_letter_code
_entity_poly.pdbx_strand_id
1 'polypeptide(L)' 'MAAEVLARAGASVTVYEQMPSMGRKFLIAGRGGLNITHSEPLERFMSRYGDKQDALAQSVSAFPPESVQ' A
#
# COMPACT_ATOMS: atom_id res chain seq x y z
N MET A 1 6.13 -4.35 -1.80
CA MET A 1 5.19 -4.10 -2.94
C MET A 1 4.85 -5.41 -3.67
N ALA A 2 3.73 -5.54 -4.39
CA ALA A 2 3.30 -6.84 -4.97
C ALA A 2 4.32 -7.48 -5.93
N ALA A 3 4.82 -6.72 -6.91
CA ALA A 3 5.82 -7.21 -7.87
C ALA A 3 7.11 -7.69 -7.19
N GLU A 4 7.55 -6.96 -6.16
CA GLU A 4 8.73 -7.30 -5.37
C GLU A 4 8.52 -8.58 -4.55
N VAL A 5 7.36 -8.75 -3.90
CA VAL A 5 7.03 -9.97 -3.16
C VAL A 5 7.06 -11.19 -4.09
N LEU A 6 6.46 -11.07 -5.28
CA LEU A 6 6.46 -12.14 -6.29
C LEU A 6 7.87 -12.45 -6.82
N ALA A 7 8.68 -11.42 -7.10
CA ALA A 7 10.06 -11.60 -7.56
C ALA A 7 10.93 -12.27 -6.49
N ARG A 8 10.79 -11.88 -5.21
CA ARG A 8 11.47 -12.54 -4.08
C ARG A 8 11.04 -14.01 -3.93
N ALA A 9 9.82 -14.36 -4.34
CA ALA A 9 9.33 -15.73 -4.39
C ALA A 9 9.79 -16.52 -5.63
N GLY A 10 10.62 -15.94 -6.50
CA GLY A 10 11.21 -16.62 -7.67
C GLY A 10 10.41 -16.50 -8.96
N ALA A 11 9.33 -15.72 -8.97
CA ALA A 11 8.59 -15.48 -10.21
C ALA A 11 9.37 -14.54 -11.16
N SER A 12 9.29 -14.81 -12.46
CA SER A 12 9.66 -13.82 -13.48
C SER A 12 8.55 -12.77 -13.56
N VAL A 13 8.84 -11.52 -13.22
CA VAL A 13 7.85 -10.44 -13.12
C VAL A 13 8.17 -9.35 -14.14
N THR A 14 7.16 -8.97 -14.93
CA THR A 14 7.21 -7.78 -15.80
C THR A 14 6.11 -6.82 -15.36
N VAL A 15 6.44 -5.54 -15.22
CA VAL A 15 5.49 -4.49 -14.83
C VAL A 15 5.23 -3.60 -16.04
N TYR A 16 3.95 -3.40 -16.37
CA TYR A 16 3.51 -2.51 -17.44
C TYR A 16 2.83 -1.28 -16.84
N GLU A 17 3.18 -0.11 -17.33
CA GLU A 17 2.60 1.18 -16.95
C GLU A 17 2.25 1.96 -18.23
N GLN A 18 1.08 2.58 -18.23
CA GLN A 18 0.60 3.33 -19.38
C GLN A 18 1.33 4.67 -19.51
N MET A 19 1.67 5.29 -18.38
CA MET A 19 2.30 6.61 -18.34
C MET A 19 3.83 6.52 -18.49
N PRO A 20 4.50 7.56 -19.06
CA PRO A 20 5.96 7.57 -19.22
C PRO A 20 6.76 7.53 -17.90
N SER A 21 6.11 7.74 -16.76
CA SER A 21 6.74 7.78 -15.44
C SER A 21 5.94 6.93 -14.46
N MET A 22 6.61 6.01 -13.78
CA MET A 22 6.01 5.16 -12.75
C MET A 22 5.45 5.98 -11.59
N GLY A 23 4.32 5.55 -11.03
CA GLY A 23 3.86 6.00 -9.72
C GLY A 23 3.60 7.51 -9.62
N ARG A 24 3.31 8.20 -10.73
CA ARG A 24 3.12 9.66 -10.74
C ARG A 24 2.11 10.14 -9.68
N LYS A 25 1.05 9.37 -9.43
CA LYS A 25 0.06 9.65 -8.37
C LYS A 25 0.67 9.59 -6.97
N PHE A 26 1.58 8.66 -6.71
CA PHE A 26 2.30 8.58 -5.44
C PHE A 26 3.25 9.76 -5.24
N LEU A 27 3.95 10.18 -6.30
CA LEU A 27 4.91 11.30 -6.22
C LEU A 27 4.23 12.64 -5.89
N ILE A 28 2.96 12.78 -6.22
CA ILE A 28 2.16 13.96 -5.86
C ILE A 28 1.30 13.75 -4.60
N ALA A 29 1.35 12.58 -3.97
CA ALA A 29 0.61 12.30 -2.74
C ALA A 29 1.20 13.12 -1.58
N GLY A 30 0.34 13.87 -0.87
CA GLY A 30 0.81 14.87 0.10
C GLY A 30 1.60 16.02 -0.56
N ARG A 31 1.52 16.14 -1.89
CA ARG A 31 2.07 17.18 -2.78
C ARG A 31 3.60 17.37 -2.80
N GLY A 32 4.37 16.53 -2.11
CA GLY A 32 5.83 16.51 -2.17
C GLY A 32 6.53 15.87 -0.97
N GLY A 33 5.80 15.61 0.12
CA GLY A 33 6.30 14.90 1.30
C GLY A 33 6.04 13.38 1.30
N LEU A 34 5.42 12.84 0.24
CA LEU A 34 5.03 11.42 0.11
C LEU A 34 4.22 10.91 1.32
N ASN A 35 2.93 11.22 1.36
CA ASN A 35 2.04 10.62 2.36
C ASN A 35 1.79 9.13 2.06
N ILE A 36 2.70 8.26 2.52
CA ILE A 36 2.71 6.81 2.20
C ILE A 36 1.94 5.99 3.23
N THR A 37 2.00 6.34 4.51
CA THR A 37 1.39 5.57 5.60
C THR A 37 0.99 6.46 6.79
N HIS A 38 0.28 5.88 7.76
CA HIS A 38 -0.09 6.52 9.02
C HIS A 38 0.39 5.66 10.21
N SER A 39 0.71 6.31 11.33
CA SER A 39 1.20 5.67 12.56
C SER A 39 0.18 5.73 13.71
N GLU A 40 -1.10 5.90 13.39
CA GLU A 40 -2.17 5.85 14.40
C GLU A 40 -2.50 4.39 14.76
N PRO A 41 -3.15 4.15 15.92
CA PRO A 41 -3.58 2.80 16.30
C PRO A 41 -4.46 2.15 15.23
N LEU A 42 -4.32 0.83 15.05
CA LEU A 42 -4.99 0.07 13.98
C LEU A 42 -6.52 0.24 14.01
N GLU A 43 -7.12 0.27 15.20
CA GLU A 43 -8.57 0.45 15.35
C GLU A 43 -9.03 1.81 14.81
N ARG A 44 -8.26 2.87 15.10
CA ARG A 44 -8.54 4.21 14.58
C ARG A 44 -8.29 4.27 13.07
N PHE A 45 -7.21 3.68 12.60
CA PHE A 45 -6.88 3.61 11.17
C PHE A 45 -8.00 2.93 10.36
N MET A 46 -8.49 1.78 10.83
CA MET A 46 -9.54 1.00 10.15
C MET A 46 -10.84 1.79 9.97
N SER A 47 -11.20 2.64 10.94
CA SER A 47 -12.41 3.49 10.84
C SER A 47 -12.39 4.48 9.67
N ARG A 48 -11.21 4.80 9.12
CA ARG A 48 -11.09 5.74 7.97
C ARG A 48 -11.63 5.17 6.66
N TYR A 49 -11.79 3.85 6.56
CA TYR A 49 -12.26 3.19 5.35
C TYR A 49 -13.79 3.13 5.22
N GLY A 50 -14.54 3.60 6.23
CA GLY A 50 -16.01 3.64 6.21
C GLY A 50 -16.61 2.28 5.86
N ASP A 51 -17.53 2.26 4.90
CA ASP A 51 -18.23 1.05 4.44
C ASP A 51 -17.33 -0.05 3.87
N LYS A 52 -16.05 0.25 3.61
CA LYS A 52 -15.05 -0.73 3.11
C LYS A 52 -14.18 -1.31 4.21
N GLN A 53 -14.38 -0.92 5.47
CA GLN A 53 -13.61 -1.43 6.60
C GLN A 53 -13.59 -2.96 6.63
N ASP A 54 -14.75 -3.61 6.55
CA ASP A 54 -14.86 -5.07 6.67
C ASP A 54 -14.18 -5.80 5.50
N ALA A 55 -14.25 -5.23 4.29
CA ALA A 55 -13.60 -5.78 3.12
C ALA A 55 -12.07 -5.72 3.19
N LEU A 56 -11.53 -4.78 3.97
CA LEU A 56 -10.08 -4.56 4.12
C LEU A 56 -9.51 -5.19 5.39
N ALA A 57 -10.35 -5.51 6.38
CA ALA A 57 -9.94 -5.99 7.69
C ALA A 57 -8.97 -7.18 7.62
N GLN A 58 -9.30 -8.19 6.82
CA GLN A 58 -8.45 -9.37 6.68
C GLN A 58 -7.08 -9.02 6.08
N SER A 59 -7.05 -8.28 4.97
CA SER A 59 -5.81 -7.91 4.28
C SER A 59 -4.89 -7.03 5.14
N VAL A 60 -5.47 -6.08 5.89
CA VAL A 60 -4.71 -5.21 6.78
C VAL A 60 -4.21 -5.98 8.01
N SER A 61 -5.02 -6.88 8.59
CA SER A 61 -4.58 -7.72 9.71
C SER A 61 -3.45 -8.70 9.34
N ALA A 62 -3.41 -9.16 8.08
CA ALA A 62 -2.36 -10.04 7.56
C ALA A 62 -1.04 -9.30 7.28
N PHE A 63 -1.06 -7.96 7.26
CA PHE A 63 0.12 -7.12 7.10
C PHE A 63 0.03 -5.93 8.08
N PRO A 64 0.22 -6.19 9.38
CA PRO A 64 -0.03 -5.21 10.42
C PRO A 64 1.05 -4.11 10.43
N PRO A 65 0.84 -2.99 11.16
CA PRO A 65 1.75 -1.84 11.15
C PRO A 65 3.22 -2.18 11.43
N GLU A 66 3.48 -3.19 12.25
CA GLU A 66 4.82 -3.66 12.62
C GLU A 66 5.56 -4.32 11.45
N SER A 67 4.85 -4.66 10.36
CA SER A 67 5.42 -5.21 9.13
C SER A 67 5.87 -4.13 8.13
N VAL A 68 5.57 -2.85 8.41
CA VAL A 68 6.01 -1.73 7.58
C VAL A 68 7.48 -1.42 7.92
N GLN A 69 8.35 -1.42 6.90
CA GLN A 69 9.78 -1.11 6.99
C GLN A 69 10.06 0.38 6.79
#